data_AF-A0A090MEC5-F1
#
_entry.id   AF-A0A090MEC5-F1
#
_cell.length_a   1.000
_cell.length_b   1.000
_cell.length_c   1.000
_cell.angle_alpha   90.00
_cell.angle_beta   90.00
_cell.angle_gamma   90.00
#
_symmetry.space_group_name_H-M   'P 1'
#
loop_
_entity.id
_entity.type
_entity.pdbx_description
1 polymer ?
#
loop_
_entity_poly.entity_id
_entity_poly.type
_entity_poly.pdbx_seq_one_letter_code
_entity_poly.pdbx_strand_id
1 'polypeptide(L)'
;MSGKGGSSSKACPAGAEAGVTTSIRSVKIDSKLTLLDSPGVVFPSSSSTQSAGLVSLKNATEAHAHLVLLNAVPPKQIDDPIPAVTLLLKRLSASPDLMQKLTNVYDIPALLPNRADGDFTTDFLVQVARKRGRLGRGGIPNLAAAAMTVVTDWRDGRIQGWVEPPVLAVESTATAAKPTIKNVGEDEVAADQKQIVTEWAAEFKLEGLWGDDSADVDDAMEQ
;
A
#
# COMPACT_ATOMS: atom_id res chain seq x y z
N MET A 1 -28.60 -29.63 34.74
CA MET A 1 -27.39 -28.87 34.34
C MET A 1 -26.93 -29.41 33.00
N SER A 2 -27.14 -28.68 31.91
CA SER A 2 -26.59 -29.06 30.61
C SER A 2 -26.14 -27.78 29.92
N GLY A 3 -24.89 -27.39 30.18
CA GLY A 3 -24.22 -26.30 29.48
C GLY A 3 -23.99 -26.75 28.05
N LYS A 4 -24.91 -26.36 27.17
CA LYS A 4 -24.78 -26.54 25.73
C LYS A 4 -23.65 -25.61 25.29
N GLY A 5 -22.44 -26.17 25.11
CA GLY A 5 -21.27 -25.43 24.65
C GLY A 5 -21.63 -24.64 23.40
N GLY A 6 -21.59 -23.32 23.52
CA GLY A 6 -21.93 -22.40 22.44
C GLY A 6 -21.03 -22.70 21.25
N SER A 7 -21.64 -22.96 20.09
CA SER A 7 -20.88 -23.01 18.84
C SER A 7 -20.12 -21.70 18.72
N SER A 8 -18.83 -21.76 18.41
CA SER A 8 -18.01 -20.59 18.07
C SER A 8 -18.67 -19.84 16.91
N SER A 9 -19.54 -18.88 17.21
CA SER A 9 -20.10 -17.97 16.22
C SER A 9 -19.00 -16.97 15.90
N LYS A 10 -18.45 -17.04 14.69
CA LYS A 10 -17.47 -16.04 14.21
C LYS A 10 -18.10 -14.65 14.31
N ALA A 11 -17.44 -13.73 15.02
CA ALA A 11 -17.96 -12.38 15.25
C ALA A 11 -18.08 -11.57 13.94
N CYS A 12 -17.13 -11.74 13.03
CA CYS A 12 -17.11 -11.13 11.70
C CYS A 12 -16.93 -12.18 10.60
N PRO A 13 -17.53 -11.99 9.40
CA PRO A 13 -17.24 -12.83 8.25
C PRO A 13 -15.78 -12.61 7.83
N ALA A 14 -15.10 -13.68 7.45
CA ALA A 14 -13.72 -13.61 6.97
C ALA A 14 -13.55 -14.54 5.77
N GLY A 15 -12.80 -14.09 4.78
CA GLY A 15 -12.52 -14.83 3.55
C GLY A 15 -11.38 -14.18 2.77
N ALA A 16 -10.82 -14.93 1.82
CA ALA A 16 -9.70 -14.48 0.97
C ALA A 16 -10.17 -13.74 -0.30
N GLU A 17 -11.46 -13.44 -0.41
CA GLU A 17 -12.06 -12.72 -1.53
C GLU A 17 -12.30 -11.25 -1.14
N ALA A 18 -12.20 -10.34 -2.12
CA ALA A 18 -12.54 -8.95 -1.92
C ALA A 18 -14.03 -8.80 -1.58
N GLY A 19 -14.37 -7.86 -0.70
CA GLY A 19 -15.76 -7.52 -0.41
C GLY A 19 -16.50 -8.51 0.50
N VAL A 20 -15.80 -9.30 1.32
CA VAL A 20 -16.42 -10.18 2.33
C VAL A 20 -17.24 -9.40 3.35
N THR A 21 -16.72 -8.27 3.84
CA THR A 21 -17.46 -7.34 4.70
C THR A 21 -18.12 -6.29 3.80
N THR A 22 -19.44 -6.32 3.66
CA THR A 22 -20.21 -5.40 2.81
C THR A 22 -20.97 -4.33 3.60
N SER A 23 -21.20 -4.56 4.90
CA SER A 23 -21.96 -3.67 5.79
C SER A 23 -21.19 -3.45 7.07
N ILE A 24 -21.32 -2.26 7.66
CA ILE A 24 -20.75 -1.97 8.97
C ILE A 24 -21.37 -2.86 10.06
N ARG A 25 -20.54 -3.36 10.97
CA ARG A 25 -20.95 -4.18 12.10
C ARG A 25 -20.29 -3.69 13.39
N SER A 26 -21.07 -3.63 14.46
CA SER A 26 -20.56 -3.38 15.81
C SER A 26 -20.37 -4.71 16.57
N VAL A 27 -19.15 -4.99 17.01
CA VAL A 27 -18.80 -6.11 17.88
C VAL A 27 -18.47 -5.57 19.26
N LYS A 28 -19.35 -5.81 20.23
CA LYS A 28 -19.10 -5.41 21.61
C LYS A 28 -18.06 -6.33 22.24
N ILE A 29 -16.95 -5.75 22.69
CA ILE A 29 -15.88 -6.48 23.39
C ILE A 29 -16.13 -6.41 24.90
N ASP A 30 -16.48 -5.22 25.41
CA ASP A 30 -16.84 -4.99 26.81
C ASP A 30 -17.92 -3.88 26.92
N SER A 31 -18.41 -3.62 28.13
CA SER A 31 -19.31 -2.52 28.47
C SER A 31 -18.85 -1.14 27.98
N LYS A 32 -17.54 -0.91 27.88
CA LYS A 32 -16.93 0.37 27.49
C LYS A 32 -16.30 0.37 26.08
N LEU A 33 -16.12 -0.79 25.47
CA LEU A 33 -15.38 -0.92 24.21
C LEU A 33 -16.19 -1.72 23.18
N THR A 34 -16.44 -1.07 22.04
CA THR A 34 -17.13 -1.65 20.89
C THR A 34 -16.23 -1.48 19.67
N LEU A 35 -15.93 -2.59 19.00
CA LEU A 35 -15.19 -2.60 17.74
C LEU A 35 -16.18 -2.39 16.60
N LEU A 36 -15.84 -1.51 15.66
CA LEU A 36 -16.57 -1.36 14.40
C LEU A 36 -15.76 -2.01 13.29
N ASP A 37 -16.39 -2.94 12.58
CA ASP A 37 -15.85 -3.57 11.38
C ASP A 37 -16.61 -3.01 10.18
N SER A 38 -15.92 -2.27 9.31
CA SER A 38 -16.47 -1.60 8.13
C SER A 38 -15.93 -2.23 6.84
N PRO A 39 -16.65 -2.10 5.71
CA PRO A 39 -16.12 -2.54 4.42
C PRO A 39 -14.80 -1.82 4.07
N GLY A 40 -13.93 -2.50 3.31
CA GLY A 40 -12.73 -1.89 2.73
C GLY A 40 -13.08 -0.97 1.56
N VAL A 41 -12.47 0.21 1.50
CA VAL A 41 -12.66 1.20 0.43
C VAL A 41 -11.34 1.38 -0.30
N VAL A 42 -11.37 1.32 -1.63
CA VAL A 42 -10.23 1.62 -2.48
C VAL A 42 -10.55 2.86 -3.29
N PHE A 43 -9.75 3.90 -3.10
CA PHE A 43 -9.90 5.13 -3.85
C PHE A 43 -9.27 4.95 -5.24
N PRO A 44 -10.01 5.19 -6.33
CA PRO A 44 -9.38 5.27 -7.64
C PRO A 44 -8.37 6.42 -7.59
N SER A 45 -7.16 6.19 -8.11
CA SER A 45 -6.12 7.22 -8.19
C SER A 45 -6.52 8.26 -9.25
N SER A 46 -7.47 9.12 -8.93
CA SER A 46 -7.98 10.16 -9.82
C SER A 46 -7.31 11.50 -9.49
N SER A 47 -6.00 11.60 -9.67
CA SER A 47 -5.32 12.89 -9.87
C SER A 47 -3.81 12.71 -10.01
N SER A 48 -3.23 13.52 -10.88
CA SER A 48 -1.83 13.75 -11.24
C SER A 48 -0.83 13.99 -10.10
N THR A 49 -1.16 13.70 -8.85
CA THR A 49 -0.27 13.92 -7.72
C THR A 49 0.55 12.67 -7.48
N GLN A 50 1.86 12.81 -7.64
CA GLN A 50 2.85 11.77 -7.35
C GLN A 50 2.83 11.46 -5.85
N SER A 51 1.88 10.65 -5.39
CA SER A 51 2.02 9.97 -4.11
C SER A 51 3.22 9.05 -4.23
N ALA A 52 4.28 9.36 -3.47
CA ALA A 52 5.65 8.85 -3.54
C ALA A 52 5.81 7.33 -3.27
N GLY A 53 5.02 6.47 -3.90
CA GLY A 53 5.06 5.03 -3.61
C GLY A 53 4.55 4.09 -4.70
N LEU A 54 3.59 4.45 -5.56
CA LEU A 54 3.12 3.50 -6.57
C LEU A 54 2.64 4.19 -7.85
N VAL A 55 3.39 3.91 -8.92
CA VAL A 55 3.02 3.91 -10.34
C VAL A 55 2.09 5.04 -10.78
N SER A 56 2.61 6.01 -11.55
CA SER A 56 1.78 6.96 -12.30
C SER A 56 0.86 6.15 -13.24
N LEU A 57 -0.41 5.99 -12.85
CA LEU A 57 -1.42 5.24 -13.59
C LEU A 57 -1.88 6.12 -14.76
N LYS A 58 -1.16 6.05 -15.87
CA LYS A 58 -1.51 6.84 -17.08
C LYS A 58 -2.65 6.20 -17.87
N ASN A 59 -2.85 4.89 -17.70
CA ASN A 59 -3.78 4.08 -18.49
C ASN A 59 -4.80 3.32 -17.61
N ALA A 60 -6.05 3.21 -18.08
CA ALA A 60 -7.11 2.48 -17.38
C ALA A 60 -6.76 0.99 -17.13
N THR A 61 -5.99 0.39 -18.05
CA THR A 61 -5.50 -0.99 -17.94
C THR A 61 -4.48 -1.15 -16.81
N GLU A 62 -3.56 -0.20 -16.65
CA GLU A 62 -2.59 -0.19 -15.55
C GLU A 62 -3.27 0.06 -14.20
N ALA A 63 -4.28 0.93 -14.18
CA ALA A 63 -5.08 1.18 -12.99
C ALA A 63 -5.85 -0.08 -12.56
N HIS A 64 -6.47 -0.79 -13.50
CA HIS A 64 -7.11 -2.07 -13.21
C HIS A 64 -6.11 -3.11 -12.71
N ALA A 65 -4.96 -3.24 -13.38
CA ALA A 65 -3.90 -4.15 -12.98
C ALA A 65 -3.38 -3.86 -11.55
N HIS A 66 -3.31 -2.58 -11.17
CA HIS A 66 -2.96 -2.16 -9.82
C HIS A 66 -3.98 -2.64 -8.78
N LEU A 67 -5.28 -2.49 -9.07
CA LEU A 67 -6.37 -2.97 -8.21
C LEU A 67 -6.34 -4.50 -8.06
N VAL A 68 -6.01 -5.22 -9.13
CA VAL A 68 -5.83 -6.68 -9.10
C VAL A 68 -4.69 -7.06 -8.14
N LEU A 69 -3.53 -6.41 -8.21
CA LEU A 69 -2.40 -6.69 -7.32
C LEU A 69 -2.64 -6.31 -5.86
N LEU A 70 -3.57 -5.38 -5.60
CA LEU A 70 -4.03 -5.02 -4.26
C LEU A 70 -5.12 -5.97 -3.71
N ASN A 71 -5.51 -7.00 -4.46
CA ASN A 71 -6.61 -7.90 -4.13
C ASN A 71 -7.96 -7.17 -3.93
N ALA A 72 -8.15 -6.04 -4.63
CA ALA A 72 -9.38 -5.26 -4.57
C ALA A 72 -10.45 -5.78 -5.55
N VAL A 73 -10.05 -6.61 -6.51
CA VAL A 73 -10.92 -7.15 -7.58
C VAL A 73 -11.10 -8.66 -7.38
N PRO A 74 -12.35 -9.18 -7.36
CA PRO A 74 -12.60 -10.61 -7.35
C PRO A 74 -12.02 -11.31 -8.59
N PRO A 75 -11.49 -12.54 -8.47
CA PRO A 75 -10.92 -13.29 -9.60
C PRO A 75 -11.84 -13.42 -10.83
N LYS A 76 -13.16 -13.39 -10.62
CA LYS A 76 -14.18 -13.51 -11.69
C LYS A 76 -14.31 -12.26 -12.56
N GLN A 77 -13.85 -11.11 -12.06
CA GLN A 77 -13.92 -9.81 -12.72
C GLN A 77 -12.57 -9.38 -13.31
N ILE A 78 -11.59 -10.28 -13.34
CA ILE A 78 -10.29 -10.05 -13.96
C ILE A 78 -10.40 -10.48 -15.42
N ASP A 79 -10.58 -9.51 -16.31
CA ASP A 79 -10.68 -9.78 -17.75
C ASP A 79 -9.29 -10.10 -18.35
N ASP A 80 -8.28 -9.28 -18.05
CA ASP A 80 -6.91 -9.46 -18.52
C ASP A 80 -5.90 -9.47 -17.35
N PRO A 81 -5.33 -10.64 -17.00
CA PRO A 81 -4.34 -10.76 -15.94
C PRO A 81 -2.90 -10.42 -16.37
N ILE A 82 -2.61 -10.28 -17.67
CA ILE A 82 -1.23 -10.10 -18.17
C ILE A 82 -0.61 -8.77 -17.67
N PRO A 83 -1.30 -7.61 -17.77
CA PRO A 83 -0.75 -6.34 -17.28
C PRO A 83 -0.45 -6.36 -15.78
N ALA A 84 -1.24 -7.10 -14.98
CA ALA A 84 -0.99 -7.27 -13.56
C ALA A 84 0.33 -8.02 -13.30
N VAL A 85 0.61 -9.06 -14.08
CA VAL A 85 1.89 -9.79 -13.99
C VAL A 85 3.06 -8.91 -14.44
N THR A 86 2.91 -8.12 -15.51
CA THR A 86 3.95 -7.16 -15.94
C THR A 86 4.30 -6.16 -14.83
N LEU A 87 3.28 -5.60 -14.17
CA LEU A 87 3.48 -4.70 -13.02
C LEU A 87 4.13 -5.43 -11.84
N LEU A 88 3.72 -6.66 -11.55
CA LEU A 88 4.32 -7.47 -10.49
C LEU A 88 5.80 -7.74 -10.76
N LEU A 89 6.15 -8.17 -11.97
CA LEU A 89 7.54 -8.42 -12.36
C LEU A 89 8.36 -7.13 -12.30
N LYS A 90 7.80 -5.99 -12.71
CA LYS A 90 8.45 -4.68 -12.57
C LYS A 90 8.74 -4.35 -11.09
N ARG A 91 7.79 -4.60 -10.19
CA ARG A 91 7.96 -4.41 -8.74
C ARG A 91 9.04 -5.34 -8.17
N LEU A 92 8.97 -6.63 -8.46
CA LEU A 92 9.93 -7.61 -7.94
C LEU A 92 11.35 -7.39 -8.50
N SER A 93 11.46 -6.86 -9.73
CA SER A 93 12.75 -6.54 -10.34
C SER A 93 13.54 -5.43 -9.64
N ALA A 94 12.93 -4.69 -8.70
CA ALA A 94 13.61 -3.69 -7.89
C ALA A 94 14.70 -4.31 -6.98
N SER A 95 14.51 -5.56 -6.55
CA SER A 95 15.47 -6.26 -5.70
C SER A 95 15.81 -7.64 -6.29
N PRO A 96 17.10 -7.98 -6.45
CA PRO A 96 17.51 -9.25 -7.02
C PRO A 96 17.04 -10.46 -6.19
N ASP A 97 16.98 -10.32 -4.87
CA ASP A 97 16.55 -11.39 -3.96
C ASP A 97 15.09 -11.81 -4.18
N LEU A 98 14.20 -10.84 -4.42
CA LEU A 98 12.79 -11.13 -4.72
C LEU A 98 12.62 -11.85 -6.05
N MET A 99 13.40 -11.47 -7.05
CA MET A 99 13.40 -12.16 -8.34
C MET A 99 13.89 -13.61 -8.22
N GLN A 100 14.93 -13.86 -7.42
CA GLN A 100 15.39 -15.22 -7.14
C GLN A 100 14.32 -16.04 -6.43
N LYS A 101 13.66 -15.48 -5.41
CA LYS A 101 12.55 -16.14 -4.71
C LYS A 101 11.40 -16.49 -5.65
N LEU A 102 10.99 -15.57 -6.52
CA LEU A 102 9.96 -15.83 -7.54
C LEU A 102 10.37 -16.99 -8.46
N THR A 103 11.61 -16.96 -8.94
CA THR A 103 12.16 -17.97 -9.84
C THR A 103 12.19 -19.35 -9.18
N ASN A 104 12.56 -19.42 -7.89
CA ASN A 104 12.55 -20.63 -7.07
C ASN A 104 11.14 -21.19 -6.86
N VAL A 105 10.11 -20.36 -6.71
CA VAL A 105 8.71 -20.81 -6.52
C VAL A 105 8.19 -21.61 -7.73
N TYR A 106 8.68 -21.28 -8.93
CA TYR A 106 8.24 -21.90 -10.18
C TYR A 106 9.28 -22.85 -10.80
N ASP A 107 10.42 -23.07 -10.14
CA ASP A 107 11.56 -23.84 -10.65
C ASP A 107 11.97 -23.41 -12.07
N ILE A 108 11.94 -22.09 -12.32
CA ILE A 108 12.28 -21.51 -13.63
C ILE A 108 13.81 -21.34 -13.67
N PRO A 109 14.48 -21.60 -14.81
CA PRO A 109 15.91 -21.29 -14.93
C PRO A 109 16.15 -19.78 -14.75
N ALA A 110 17.19 -19.40 -14.00
CA ALA A 110 17.59 -18.00 -13.81
C ALA A 110 17.98 -17.27 -15.12
N LEU A 111 18.14 -18.02 -16.22
CA LEU A 111 18.43 -17.53 -17.56
C LEU A 111 17.16 -17.12 -18.33
N LEU A 112 16.27 -16.36 -17.69
CA LEU A 112 15.27 -15.62 -18.47
C LEU A 112 16.04 -14.65 -19.40
N PRO A 113 15.67 -14.55 -20.69
CA PRO A 113 16.42 -13.73 -21.63
C PRO A 113 16.53 -12.30 -21.11
N ASN A 114 17.70 -11.71 -21.38
CA ASN A 114 17.93 -10.28 -21.18
C ASN A 114 16.80 -9.49 -21.87
N ARG A 115 16.40 -8.36 -21.30
CA ARG A 115 15.40 -7.41 -21.85
C ARG A 115 15.62 -6.98 -23.32
N ALA A 116 16.73 -7.39 -23.93
CA ALA A 116 17.17 -7.01 -25.28
C ALA A 116 16.49 -7.81 -26.42
N ASP A 117 16.02 -9.04 -26.19
CA ASP A 117 15.53 -9.91 -27.28
C ASP A 117 13.99 -10.15 -27.27
N GLY A 118 13.24 -9.76 -26.23
CA GLY A 118 11.79 -10.01 -26.16
C GLY A 118 11.04 -9.40 -24.96
N ASP A 119 9.71 -9.62 -24.93
CA ASP A 119 8.88 -9.27 -23.77
C ASP A 119 9.09 -10.27 -22.63
N PHE A 120 9.84 -9.82 -21.63
CA PHE A 120 10.13 -10.55 -20.40
C PHE A 120 8.87 -11.14 -19.73
N THR A 121 7.73 -10.45 -19.80
CA THR A 121 6.48 -10.95 -19.21
C THR A 121 6.02 -12.21 -19.92
N THR A 122 5.98 -12.17 -21.25
CA THR A 122 5.54 -13.29 -22.08
C THR A 122 6.45 -14.50 -21.89
N ASP A 123 7.77 -14.31 -21.85
CA ASP A 123 8.72 -15.42 -21.63
C ASP A 123 8.55 -16.06 -20.25
N PHE A 124 8.40 -15.24 -19.21
CA PHE A 124 8.10 -15.73 -17.87
C PHE A 124 6.80 -16.55 -17.85
N LEU A 125 5.72 -16.03 -18.45
CA LEU A 125 4.44 -16.72 -18.51
C LEU A 125 4.49 -18.02 -19.30
N VAL A 126 5.29 -18.09 -20.38
CA VAL A 126 5.54 -19.34 -21.12
C VAL A 126 6.21 -20.38 -20.23
N GLN A 127 7.21 -19.99 -19.44
CA GLN A 127 7.89 -20.90 -18.52
C GLN A 127 6.96 -21.38 -17.41
N VAL A 128 6.20 -20.46 -16.80
CA VAL A 128 5.17 -20.80 -15.80
C VAL A 128 4.13 -21.76 -16.40
N ALA A 129 3.67 -21.50 -17.63
CA ALA A 129 2.70 -22.34 -18.31
C ALA A 129 3.22 -23.76 -18.53
N ARG A 130 4.48 -23.93 -18.92
CA ARG A 130 5.13 -25.24 -19.07
C ARG A 130 5.27 -25.96 -17.73
N LYS A 131 5.69 -25.26 -16.68
CA LYS A 131 5.91 -25.82 -15.35
C LYS A 131 4.63 -26.18 -14.61
N ARG A 132 3.58 -25.36 -14.74
CA ARG A 132 2.27 -25.56 -14.11
C ARG A 132 1.26 -26.30 -15.00
N GLY A 133 1.67 -26.75 -16.19
CA GLY A 133 0.81 -27.49 -17.12
C GLY A 133 -0.36 -26.67 -17.68
N ARG A 134 -0.22 -25.34 -17.79
CA ARG A 134 -1.22 -24.44 -18.40
C ARG A 134 -1.04 -24.39 -19.92
N LEU A 135 -1.19 -25.55 -20.55
CA LEU A 135 -1.07 -25.71 -22.00
C LEU A 135 -2.46 -25.90 -22.61
N GLY A 136 -2.70 -25.21 -23.73
CA GLY A 136 -3.88 -25.40 -24.56
C GLY A 136 -3.73 -26.60 -25.50
N ARG A 137 -4.67 -26.70 -26.45
CA ARG A 137 -4.66 -27.75 -27.47
C ARG A 137 -3.36 -27.66 -28.31
N GLY A 138 -2.73 -28.80 -28.56
CA GLY A 138 -1.47 -28.86 -29.31
C GLY A 138 -0.23 -28.46 -28.51
N GLY A 139 -0.32 -28.36 -27.18
CA GLY A 139 0.83 -28.03 -26.33
C GLY A 139 1.19 -26.55 -26.34
N ILE A 140 0.32 -25.69 -26.88
CA ILE A 140 0.53 -24.24 -26.96
C ILE A 140 0.36 -23.62 -25.56
N PRO A 141 1.35 -22.90 -25.01
CA PRO A 141 1.22 -22.24 -23.71
C PRO A 141 0.03 -21.28 -23.65
N ASN A 142 -0.84 -21.44 -22.64
CA ASN A 142 -1.94 -20.52 -22.39
C ASN A 142 -1.49 -19.43 -21.40
N LEU A 143 -1.16 -18.26 -21.96
CA LEU A 143 -0.64 -17.13 -21.19
C LEU A 143 -1.65 -16.57 -20.19
N ALA A 144 -2.93 -16.47 -20.56
CA ALA A 144 -3.96 -15.95 -19.68
C ALA A 144 -4.16 -16.85 -18.45
N ALA A 145 -4.22 -18.18 -18.65
CA ALA A 145 -4.35 -19.13 -17.54
C ALA A 145 -3.09 -19.18 -16.65
N ALA A 146 -1.90 -19.04 -17.25
CA ALA A 146 -0.65 -18.93 -16.51
C ALA A 146 -0.60 -17.65 -15.68
N ALA A 147 -0.96 -16.50 -16.26
CA ALA A 147 -1.00 -15.21 -15.58
C ALA A 147 -2.00 -15.22 -14.41
N MET A 148 -3.18 -15.81 -14.61
CA MET A 148 -4.16 -15.98 -13.53
C MET A 148 -3.63 -16.84 -12.38
N THR A 149 -2.83 -17.87 -12.69
CA THR A 149 -2.16 -18.70 -11.68
C THR A 149 -1.16 -17.85 -10.88
N VAL A 150 -0.35 -17.02 -11.55
CA VAL A 150 0.62 -16.13 -10.89
C VAL A 150 -0.06 -15.10 -9.99
N VAL A 151 -1.14 -14.46 -10.46
CA VAL A 151 -1.93 -13.52 -9.66
C VAL A 151 -2.53 -14.20 -8.42
N THR A 152 -3.01 -15.43 -8.57
CA THR A 152 -3.54 -16.22 -7.44
C THR A 152 -2.43 -16.57 -6.44
N ASP A 153 -1.26 -16.98 -6.91
CA ASP A 153 -0.11 -17.30 -6.05
C ASP A 153 0.43 -16.07 -5.32
N TRP A 154 0.36 -14.88 -5.94
CA TRP A 154 0.64 -13.60 -5.31
C TRP A 154 -0.36 -13.30 -4.19
N ARG A 155 -1.67 -13.39 -4.47
CA ARG A 155 -2.74 -13.18 -3.48
C ARG A 155 -2.62 -14.14 -2.29
N ASP A 156 -2.34 -15.41 -2.56
CA ASP A 156 -2.21 -16.45 -1.54
C ASP A 156 -0.89 -16.32 -0.73
N GLY A 157 0.02 -15.40 -1.12
CA GLY A 157 1.30 -15.17 -0.44
C GLY A 157 2.37 -16.22 -0.72
N ARG A 158 2.19 -17.08 -1.74
CA ARG A 158 3.22 -18.05 -2.16
C ARG A 158 4.43 -17.33 -2.77
N ILE A 159 4.17 -16.25 -3.50
CA ILE A 159 5.20 -15.35 -4.00
C ILE A 159 5.49 -14.32 -2.91
N GLN A 160 6.74 -14.27 -2.46
CA GLN A 160 7.18 -13.25 -1.51
C GLN A 160 7.47 -11.94 -2.26
N GLY A 161 7.03 -10.81 -1.70
CA GLY A 161 7.35 -9.49 -2.22
C GLY A 161 7.10 -8.42 -1.17
N TRP A 162 8.01 -7.46 -1.07
CA TRP A 162 7.85 -6.26 -0.26
C TRP A 162 8.36 -5.06 -1.06
N VAL A 163 8.00 -3.86 -0.62
CA VAL A 163 8.49 -2.60 -1.19
C VAL A 163 9.29 -1.92 -0.09
N GLU A 164 10.50 -1.47 -0.42
CA GLU A 164 11.29 -0.67 0.50
C GLU A 164 10.61 0.69 0.72
N PRO A 165 10.66 1.24 1.94
CA PRO A 165 10.10 2.56 2.19
C PRO A 165 10.79 3.59 1.28
N PRO A 166 10.05 4.59 0.77
CA PRO A 166 10.64 5.62 -0.07
C PRO A 166 11.72 6.36 0.71
N VAL A 167 12.91 6.48 0.12
CA VAL A 167 13.99 7.29 0.68
C VAL A 167 13.64 8.74 0.42
N LEU A 168 13.23 9.46 1.46
CA LEU A 168 13.07 10.91 1.38
C LEU A 168 14.44 11.54 1.18
N ALA A 169 14.57 12.40 0.17
CA ALA A 169 15.79 13.16 -0.03
C ALA A 169 15.99 14.06 1.21
N VAL A 170 17.08 13.82 1.95
CA VAL A 170 17.47 14.73 3.03
C VAL A 170 18.07 15.96 2.36
N GLU A 171 17.37 17.08 2.40
CA GLU A 171 17.97 18.36 2.01
C GLU A 171 19.07 18.71 3.01
N SER A 172 20.33 18.59 2.59
CA SER A 172 21.45 19.14 3.33
C SER A 172 21.35 20.66 3.29
N THR A 173 20.84 21.26 4.37
CA THR A 173 20.73 22.71 4.55
C THR A 173 22.12 23.35 4.58
N ALA A 174 22.60 23.82 3.43
CA ALA A 174 23.52 24.94 3.37
C ALA A 174 22.71 26.19 3.00
N THR A 175 22.76 27.20 3.88
CA THR A 175 22.17 28.54 3.80
C THR A 175 20.70 28.68 4.20
N ALA A 176 20.52 29.30 5.38
CA ALA A 176 19.25 29.68 5.97
C ALA A 176 18.56 30.83 5.21
N ALA A 177 17.25 30.69 4.98
CA ALA A 177 16.33 31.82 4.83
C ALA A 177 14.98 31.46 5.51
N LYS A 178 14.44 32.43 6.27
CA LYS A 178 13.27 32.31 7.18
C LYS A 178 12.01 31.71 6.52
N PRO A 179 11.22 30.89 7.23
CA PRO A 179 9.91 30.45 6.74
C PRO A 179 8.85 31.53 6.99
N THR A 180 8.18 31.93 5.92
CA THR A 180 6.89 32.64 5.98
C THR A 180 5.79 31.59 6.08
N ILE A 181 4.89 31.75 7.05
CA ILE A 181 3.77 30.83 7.31
C ILE A 181 2.85 30.79 6.07
N LYS A 182 2.71 29.61 5.46
CA LYS A 182 1.65 29.29 4.49
C LYS A 182 0.78 28.16 5.04
N ASN A 183 -0.51 28.25 4.73
CA ASN A 183 -1.57 27.45 5.33
C ASN A 183 -1.54 25.97 4.91
N VAL A 184 -1.96 25.13 5.87
CA VAL A 184 -2.14 23.68 5.80
C VAL A 184 -3.19 23.31 4.74
N GLY A 185 -2.81 22.50 3.75
CA GLY A 185 -3.79 21.95 2.80
C GLY A 185 -3.25 21.14 1.63
N GLU A 186 -2.00 21.33 1.23
CA GLU A 186 -1.36 20.60 0.13
C GLU A 186 0.14 20.59 0.36
N ASP A 187 0.68 19.56 1.01
CA ASP A 187 2.13 19.41 1.07
C ASP A 187 2.52 18.01 0.62
N GLU A 188 3.34 18.01 -0.42
CA GLU A 188 4.25 16.93 -0.76
C GLU A 188 4.97 16.45 0.50
N VAL A 189 5.34 15.17 0.54
CA VAL A 189 6.02 14.58 1.70
C VAL A 189 7.28 15.40 2.01
N ALA A 190 7.17 16.29 2.99
CA ALA A 190 8.23 17.20 3.36
C ALA A 190 9.47 16.39 3.73
N ALA A 191 10.62 16.78 3.16
CA ALA A 191 11.91 16.19 3.48
C ALA A 191 12.15 16.24 5.00
N ASP A 192 12.63 15.13 5.57
CA ASP A 192 12.93 15.01 6.99
C ASP A 192 14.07 15.98 7.35
N GLN A 193 13.73 17.13 7.96
CA GLN A 193 14.70 18.11 8.42
C GLN A 193 15.42 17.58 9.66
N LYS A 194 16.56 16.90 9.45
CA LYS A 194 17.45 16.47 10.53
C LYS A 194 18.25 17.65 11.05
N GLN A 195 17.69 18.39 12.00
CA GLN A 195 18.46 19.38 12.77
C GLN A 195 19.15 18.67 13.94
N ILE A 196 20.48 18.48 13.83
CA ILE A 196 21.30 18.00 14.94
C ILE A 196 21.45 19.18 15.91
N VAL A 197 20.72 19.14 17.03
CA VAL A 197 20.85 20.15 18.08
C VAL A 197 21.94 19.73 19.06
N THR A 198 22.97 20.56 19.22
CA THR A 198 24.09 20.30 20.13
C THR A 198 23.81 20.73 21.58
N GLU A 199 22.72 21.46 21.80
CA GLU A 199 22.25 21.91 23.11
C GLU A 199 20.73 21.79 23.20
N TRP A 200 20.19 21.67 24.41
CA TRP A 200 18.73 21.70 24.60
C TRP A 200 18.21 23.10 24.28
N ALA A 201 17.05 23.18 23.63
CA ALA A 201 16.37 24.46 23.44
C ALA A 201 16.10 25.10 24.80
N ALA A 202 16.21 26.44 24.86
CA ALA A 202 15.83 27.20 26.04
C ALA A 202 14.41 26.83 26.48
N GLU A 203 14.20 26.77 27.79
CA GLU A 203 12.91 26.44 28.40
C GLU A 203 11.77 27.27 27.79
N PHE A 204 10.65 26.60 27.51
CA PHE A 204 9.45 27.27 27.02
C PHE A 204 8.93 28.20 28.11
N LYS A 205 9.04 29.52 27.91
CA LYS A 205 8.46 30.50 28.81
C LYS A 205 6.94 30.47 28.65
N LEU A 206 6.26 30.07 29.73
CA LEU A 206 4.79 30.06 29.84
C LEU A 206 4.18 31.47 29.96
N GLU A 207 5.01 32.49 30.17
CA GLU A 207 4.59 33.87 30.32
C GLU A 207 4.04 34.41 28.99
N GLY A 208 2.74 34.73 28.97
CA GLY A 208 2.01 35.17 27.77
C GLY A 208 1.30 34.08 26.97
N LEU A 209 1.37 32.79 27.38
CA LEU A 209 0.57 31.72 26.75
C LEU A 209 -0.91 31.79 27.15
N TRP A 210 -1.17 32.26 28.38
CA TRP A 210 -2.50 32.59 28.88
C TRP A 210 -2.55 34.11 28.95
N GLY A 211 -3.20 34.72 27.96
CA GLY A 211 -3.25 36.18 27.80
C GLY A 211 -3.48 36.88 29.14
N ASP A 212 -2.57 37.79 29.47
CA ASP A 212 -2.69 38.65 30.64
C ASP A 212 -3.78 39.66 30.33
N ASP A 213 -4.99 39.40 30.84
CA ASP A 213 -6.13 40.30 30.75
C ASP A 213 -6.57 40.71 32.17
N SER A 214 -5.60 41.06 33.03
CA SER A 214 -5.88 42.05 34.05
C SER A 214 -5.77 43.41 33.40
N ALA A 215 -6.85 43.81 32.72
CA ALA A 215 -7.13 45.18 32.40
C ALA A 215 -6.86 46.05 33.64
N ASP A 216 -5.92 46.99 33.51
CA ASP A 216 -5.83 48.16 34.37
C ASP A 216 -7.22 48.82 34.35
N VAL A 217 -7.99 48.58 35.40
CA VAL A 217 -9.16 49.39 35.71
C VAL A 217 -8.59 50.65 36.35
N ASP A 218 -8.42 51.67 35.52
CA ASP A 218 -8.39 53.08 35.94
C ASP A 218 -9.63 53.35 36.80
N ASP A 219 -9.51 53.24 38.12
CA ASP A 219 -10.52 53.72 39.06
C ASP A 219 -10.01 55.02 39.68
N ALA A 220 -10.23 56.10 38.92
CA ALA A 220 -10.30 57.44 39.45
C ALA A 220 -11.63 57.60 40.21
N MET A 221 -11.62 57.62 41.55
CA MET A 221 -12.63 58.32 42.35
C MET A 221 -12.16 58.62 43.78
N GLU A 222 -12.53 59.82 44.22
CA GLU A 222 -12.08 60.60 45.39
C GLU A 222 -12.34 59.97 46.77
N GLN A 223 -11.43 60.24 47.72
CA GLN A 223 -11.68 61.14 48.87
C GLN A 223 -10.38 61.55 49.58
#